data_AF-A0A419FMY3-F1
#
_entry.id   AF-A0A419FMY3-F1
#
_cell.length_a   1.000
_cell.length_b   1.000
_cell.length_c   1.000
_cell.angle_alpha   90.00
_cell.angle_beta   90.00
_cell.angle_gamma   90.00
#
_symmetry.space_group_name_H-M   'P 1'
#
loop_
_entity.id
_entity.type
_entity.pdbx_description
1 polymer ?
#
loop_
_entity_poly.entity_id
_entity_poly.type
_entity_poly.pdbx_seq_one_letter_code
_entity_poly.pdbx_strand_id
1 'polypeptide(L)'
;MKKMNIAIIASLLFFFSYAYAEDAASEEYTVRKNDTLWDISNTKLQDPFLWPKLWNINPQINNPDLIRPGDKIKIPSREEVEKEAAKATQPTTSEKKKPGTALKKQEAVRAEGKSAFEFPAEEAPKYIVSKNLFIASGWISETSPGIGEISATPSGRKIIAVNDEVYLSFSTEKILSHLGLKDKPSLMVAQNEKSKNRFFVIKDVKTVKHPETGKRLGRLIRIAGILQVIGMDDSKTRAKIISSFEDIHIGDGLLPYQEMEPPLIPTFVRTPEVEGYVVESFSSSQMSVEGSIIFLDKGRNDGLEAGDVFSVFSMTAESPVKRVIGKIQIISLQPATSAAIITESSQEILIGAKWGQE
;
A
#
# COMPACT_ATOMS: atom_id res chain seq x y z
N MET A 1 44.58 -49.52 -69.74
CA MET A 1 43.87 -48.23 -69.91
C MET A 1 42.66 -48.19 -68.96
N LYS A 2 42.39 -47.02 -68.36
CA LYS A 2 41.25 -46.65 -67.47
C LYS A 2 41.36 -46.93 -65.95
N LYS A 3 42.00 -45.96 -65.28
CA LYS A 3 41.59 -45.17 -64.09
C LYS A 3 40.72 -45.81 -62.98
N MET A 4 41.37 -46.03 -61.83
CA MET A 4 41.09 -45.47 -60.48
C MET A 4 39.63 -45.31 -60.00
N ASN A 5 39.26 -45.99 -58.90
CA ASN A 5 38.91 -45.30 -57.64
C ASN A 5 38.79 -46.25 -56.44
N ILE A 6 39.23 -45.70 -55.32
CA ILE A 6 39.60 -46.27 -54.03
C ILE A 6 38.37 -46.57 -53.18
N ALA A 7 38.35 -47.77 -52.60
CA ALA A 7 37.57 -48.07 -51.41
C ALA A 7 38.21 -47.42 -50.19
N ILE A 8 37.42 -46.93 -49.23
CA ILE A 8 37.54 -47.24 -47.80
C ILE A 8 36.32 -46.68 -47.07
N ILE A 9 35.55 -47.61 -46.51
CA ILE A 9 34.58 -47.40 -45.44
C ILE A 9 35.39 -47.35 -44.14
N ALA A 10 35.43 -46.17 -43.51
CA ALA A 10 35.49 -46.02 -42.05
C ALA A 10 35.51 -44.52 -41.71
N SER A 11 34.85 -44.18 -40.60
CA SER A 11 34.80 -42.87 -39.93
C SER A 11 33.54 -42.05 -40.25
N LEU A 12 32.45 -42.32 -39.54
CA LEU A 12 32.05 -41.57 -38.34
C LEU A 12 31.44 -40.21 -38.71
N LEU A 13 30.10 -40.18 -38.76
CA LEU A 13 29.24 -39.04 -38.39
C LEU A 13 29.88 -37.65 -38.54
N PHE A 14 30.16 -37.22 -39.78
CA PHE A 14 30.49 -35.83 -40.06
C PHE A 14 29.28 -35.16 -40.70
N PHE A 15 28.41 -34.68 -39.80
CA PHE A 15 27.81 -33.35 -39.89
C PHE A 15 27.36 -32.93 -41.29
N PHE A 16 26.27 -33.52 -41.78
CA PHE A 16 25.38 -32.80 -42.69
C PHE A 16 24.25 -32.17 -41.86
N SER A 17 24.65 -31.27 -40.97
CA SER A 17 23.76 -30.20 -40.52
C SER A 17 24.25 -28.98 -41.26
N TYR A 18 23.66 -28.70 -42.43
CA TYR A 18 23.61 -27.34 -42.92
C TYR A 18 22.83 -26.57 -41.86
N ALA A 19 23.56 -26.06 -40.87
CA ALA A 19 23.08 -24.99 -40.03
C ALA A 19 22.76 -23.86 -41.00
N TYR A 20 21.48 -23.50 -41.06
CA TYR A 20 21.13 -22.12 -41.29
C TYR A 20 21.86 -21.34 -40.21
N ALA A 21 23.06 -20.84 -40.54
CA ALA A 21 23.58 -19.65 -39.89
C ALA A 21 22.62 -18.55 -40.34
N GLU A 22 21.55 -18.38 -39.57
CA GLU A 22 20.77 -17.16 -39.61
C GLU A 22 21.77 -16.09 -39.18
N ASP A 23 22.26 -15.35 -40.18
CA ASP A 23 23.10 -14.19 -40.02
C ASP A 23 22.31 -13.26 -39.09
N ALA A 24 22.67 -13.25 -37.81
CA ALA A 24 21.99 -12.50 -36.77
C ALA A 24 22.32 -11.02 -36.96
N ALA A 25 21.73 -10.46 -38.02
CA ALA A 25 21.90 -9.07 -38.39
C ALA A 25 21.33 -8.21 -37.28
N SER A 26 22.19 -7.39 -36.67
CA SER A 26 21.78 -6.33 -35.75
C SER A 26 20.70 -5.49 -36.41
N GLU A 27 19.48 -5.52 -35.88
CA GLU A 27 18.38 -4.69 -36.39
C GLU A 27 18.54 -3.26 -35.87
N GLU A 28 18.49 -2.26 -36.74
CA GLU A 28 18.34 -0.87 -36.28
C GLU A 28 16.87 -0.56 -36.01
N TYR A 29 16.56 -0.11 -34.80
CA TYR A 29 15.23 0.32 -34.39
C TYR A 29 15.18 1.84 -34.25
N THR A 30 14.20 2.47 -34.92
CA THR A 30 13.92 3.91 -34.77
C THR A 30 12.89 4.12 -33.66
N VAL A 31 13.30 4.83 -32.61
CA VAL A 31 12.47 5.15 -31.42
C VAL A 31 11.22 5.93 -31.83
N ARG A 32 10.06 5.52 -31.33
CA ARG A 32 8.78 6.22 -31.54
C ARG A 32 8.43 7.09 -30.33
N LYS A 33 7.42 7.96 -30.50
CA LYS A 33 6.91 8.81 -29.42
C LYS A 33 6.34 7.96 -28.29
N ASN A 34 6.90 8.14 -27.09
CA ASN A 34 6.63 7.39 -25.84
C ASN A 34 7.27 6.00 -25.71
N ASP A 35 8.20 5.62 -26.59
CA ASP A 35 8.99 4.41 -26.37
C ASP A 35 9.99 4.61 -25.22
N THR A 36 10.18 3.57 -24.41
CA THR A 36 11.27 3.49 -23.42
C THR A 36 12.22 2.33 -23.76
N LEU A 37 13.48 2.36 -23.27
CA LEU A 37 14.39 1.22 -23.45
C LEU A 37 13.84 -0.06 -22.83
N TRP A 38 13.01 0.06 -21.80
CA TRP A 38 12.27 -1.02 -21.17
C TRP A 38 11.24 -1.64 -22.13
N ASP A 39 10.40 -0.81 -22.76
CA ASP A 39 9.38 -1.27 -23.71
C ASP A 39 9.99 -1.85 -24.99
N ILE A 40 11.10 -1.26 -25.46
CA ILE A 40 11.86 -1.76 -26.61
C ILE A 40 12.47 -3.12 -26.28
N SER A 41 13.03 -3.29 -25.08
CA SER A 41 13.59 -4.58 -24.64
C SER A 41 12.51 -5.64 -24.46
N ASN A 42 11.36 -5.28 -23.91
CA ASN A 42 10.20 -6.16 -23.81
C ASN A 42 9.68 -6.61 -25.19
N THR A 43 9.65 -5.69 -26.16
CA THR A 43 9.10 -5.97 -27.49
C THR A 43 10.09 -6.71 -28.39
N LYS A 44 11.38 -6.33 -28.36
CA LYS A 44 12.41 -6.83 -29.28
C LYS A 44 13.25 -7.97 -28.71
N LEU A 45 13.49 -7.98 -27.40
CA LEU A 45 14.28 -9.01 -26.72
C LEU A 45 13.40 -9.97 -25.90
N GLN A 46 12.08 -9.73 -25.84
CA GLN A 46 11.09 -10.50 -25.06
C GLN A 46 11.37 -10.54 -23.55
N ASP A 47 12.32 -9.75 -23.08
CA ASP A 47 12.66 -9.60 -21.67
C ASP A 47 12.91 -8.13 -21.36
N PRO A 48 12.02 -7.49 -20.57
CA PRO A 48 12.16 -6.10 -20.22
C PRO A 48 13.44 -5.83 -19.42
N PHE A 49 13.94 -6.78 -18.61
CA PHE A 49 15.12 -6.58 -17.74
C PHE A 49 16.44 -6.52 -18.50
N LEU A 50 16.43 -6.75 -19.81
CA LEU A 50 17.61 -6.62 -20.67
C LEU A 50 17.90 -5.17 -21.10
N TRP A 51 17.02 -4.22 -20.78
CA TRP A 51 17.20 -2.80 -21.11
C TRP A 51 18.54 -2.17 -20.68
N PRO A 52 19.17 -2.51 -19.53
CA PRO A 52 20.46 -1.91 -19.16
C PRO A 52 21.59 -2.38 -20.07
N LYS A 53 21.46 -3.59 -20.63
CA LYS A 53 22.46 -4.15 -21.55
C LYS A 53 22.25 -3.64 -22.96
N LEU A 54 20.99 -3.51 -23.37
CA LEU A 54 20.64 -2.80 -24.60
C LEU A 54 21.22 -1.38 -24.58
N TRP A 55 21.18 -0.71 -23.42
CA TRP A 55 21.82 0.59 -23.23
C TRP A 55 23.35 0.53 -23.37
N ASN A 56 24.03 -0.41 -22.71
CA ASN A 56 25.50 -0.56 -22.79
C ASN A 56 26.02 -0.78 -24.22
N ILE A 57 25.24 -1.47 -25.06
CA ILE A 57 25.58 -1.74 -26.46
C ILE A 57 25.40 -0.48 -27.34
N ASN A 58 24.66 0.50 -26.84
CA ASN A 58 24.36 1.76 -27.50
C ASN A 58 24.97 2.95 -26.73
N PRO A 59 26.32 3.07 -26.65
CA PRO A 59 26.99 4.13 -25.90
C PRO A 59 26.72 5.54 -26.45
N GLN A 60 26.12 5.66 -27.66
CA GLN A 60 25.63 6.93 -28.17
C GLN A 60 24.48 7.51 -27.34
N ILE A 61 23.78 6.67 -26.58
CA ILE A 61 22.72 7.10 -25.65
C ILE A 61 23.41 7.48 -24.34
N ASN A 62 23.75 8.76 -24.17
CA ASN A 62 24.43 9.22 -22.96
C ASN A 62 23.57 9.12 -21.69
N ASN A 63 22.25 9.11 -21.85
CA ASN A 63 21.30 8.96 -20.75
C ASN A 63 20.17 8.00 -21.20
N PRO A 64 19.98 6.86 -20.51
CA PRO A 64 19.02 5.82 -20.90
C PRO A 64 17.56 6.29 -20.80
N ASP A 65 17.29 7.31 -19.97
CA ASP A 65 15.95 7.86 -19.75
C ASP A 65 15.58 8.95 -20.78
N LEU A 66 16.52 9.33 -21.66
CA LEU A 66 16.36 10.40 -22.65
C LEU A 66 16.53 9.87 -24.09
N ILE A 67 15.76 8.85 -24.45
CA ILE A 67 15.62 8.44 -25.87
C ILE A 67 14.53 9.29 -26.54
N ARG A 68 14.82 9.86 -27.70
CA ARG A 68 13.91 10.76 -28.43
C ARG A 68 13.29 10.07 -29.64
N PRO A 69 12.06 10.46 -30.03
CA PRO A 69 11.46 9.94 -31.24
C PRO A 69 12.33 10.29 -32.46
N GLY A 70 12.75 9.27 -33.21
CA GLY A 70 13.69 9.38 -34.32
C GLY A 70 15.11 8.91 -34.01
N ASP A 71 15.44 8.63 -32.75
CA ASP A 71 16.75 8.07 -32.39
C ASP A 71 16.90 6.64 -32.92
N LYS A 72 18.09 6.31 -33.43
CA LYS A 72 18.41 4.98 -33.94
C LYS A 72 19.15 4.17 -32.89
N ILE A 73 18.54 3.06 -32.48
CA ILE A 73 19.07 2.12 -31.49
C ILE A 73 19.45 0.84 -32.22
N LYS A 74 20.65 0.34 -31.96
CA LYS A 74 21.06 -0.99 -32.43
C LYS A 74 20.49 -2.04 -31.50
N ILE A 75 19.69 -2.94 -32.05
CA ILE A 75 19.13 -4.08 -31.35
C ILE A 75 20.03 -5.29 -31.66
N PRO A 76 20.86 -5.74 -30.71
CA PRO A 76 21.64 -6.97 -30.83
C PRO A 76 20.74 -8.20 -30.77
N SER A 77 21.27 -9.36 -31.17
CA SER A 77 20.55 -10.61 -31.02
C SER A 77 20.38 -10.97 -29.53
N ARG A 78 19.28 -11.64 -29.17
CA ARG A 78 18.99 -12.04 -27.79
C ARG A 78 20.11 -12.88 -27.18
N GLU A 79 20.69 -13.80 -27.96
CA GLU A 79 21.77 -14.68 -27.50
C GLU A 79 23.04 -13.92 -27.12
N GLU A 80 23.34 -12.80 -27.81
CA GLU A 80 24.50 -11.96 -27.49
C GLU A 80 24.29 -11.21 -26.18
N VAL A 81 23.07 -10.68 -25.96
CA VAL A 81 22.70 -9.96 -24.73
C VAL A 81 22.68 -10.89 -23.51
N GLU A 82 22.24 -12.14 -23.69
CA GLU A 82 22.25 -13.16 -22.63
C GLU A 82 23.67 -13.68 -22.33
N LYS A 83 24.56 -13.80 -23.33
CA LYS A 83 25.97 -14.16 -23.10
C LYS A 83 26.74 -13.09 -22.32
N GLU A 84 26.43 -11.82 -22.56
CA GLU A 84 27.00 -10.71 -21.80
C GLU A 84 26.39 -10.61 -20.39
N ALA A 85 25.11 -10.98 -20.24
CA ALA A 85 24.45 -11.14 -18.95
C ALA A 85 25.13 -12.14 -18.02
N ALA A 86 25.51 -13.30 -18.55
CA ALA A 86 26.10 -14.37 -17.77
C ALA A 86 27.48 -14.01 -17.20
N LYS A 87 28.24 -13.12 -17.87
CA LYS A 87 29.57 -12.67 -17.38
C LYS A 87 29.51 -11.74 -16.18
N ALA A 88 28.40 -11.04 -15.95
CA ALA A 88 28.28 -10.04 -14.89
C ALA A 88 27.82 -10.58 -13.52
N THR A 89 27.57 -11.90 -13.38
CA THR A 89 26.84 -12.46 -12.22
C THR A 89 27.64 -13.46 -11.37
N GLN A 90 28.97 -13.30 -11.22
CA GLN A 90 29.72 -14.07 -10.22
C GLN A 90 29.76 -13.35 -8.85
N PRO A 91 29.40 -14.02 -7.74
CA PRO A 91 29.36 -13.42 -6.40
C PRO A 91 30.74 -13.38 -5.72
N THR A 92 31.10 -12.21 -5.18
CA THR A 92 32.25 -11.98 -4.29
C THR A 92 31.98 -12.57 -2.89
N THR A 93 32.81 -13.53 -2.48
CA THR A 93 32.82 -14.08 -1.12
C THR A 93 33.70 -13.21 -0.21
N SER A 94 33.16 -12.88 0.96
CA SER A 94 33.80 -12.22 2.09
C SER A 94 34.77 -13.15 2.81
N GLU A 95 36.03 -12.77 2.96
CA GLU A 95 36.92 -13.34 3.98
C GLU A 95 37.74 -12.23 4.67
N LYS A 96 37.62 -12.18 6.01
CA LYS A 96 38.35 -11.27 6.90
C LYS A 96 39.81 -11.73 7.06
N LYS A 97 40.77 -10.83 6.78
CA LYS A 97 42.05 -10.73 7.50
C LYS A 97 42.63 -9.31 7.37
N LYS A 98 43.14 -8.76 8.47
CA LYS A 98 44.02 -7.57 8.58
C LYS A 98 45.21 -7.97 9.49
N PRO A 99 46.34 -7.24 9.56
CA PRO A 99 46.74 -6.02 8.83
C PRO A 99 48.20 -6.01 8.30
N GLY A 100 48.55 -4.97 7.54
CA GLY A 100 49.90 -4.64 7.06
C GLY A 100 49.93 -4.69 5.52
N THR A 101 50.23 -3.65 4.76
CA THR A 101 51.20 -2.57 4.93
C THR A 101 50.75 -1.33 4.14
N ALA A 102 51.22 -0.16 4.57
CA ALA A 102 50.93 1.13 3.99
C ALA A 102 51.39 1.25 2.53
N LEU A 103 50.45 1.62 1.64
CA LEU A 103 50.77 2.23 0.35
C LEU A 103 49.88 3.46 0.13
N LYS A 104 50.55 4.51 -0.33
CA LYS A 104 50.18 5.92 -0.31
C LYS A 104 48.83 6.24 -0.98
N LYS A 105 48.10 7.13 -0.30
CA LYS A 105 47.01 7.96 -0.78
C LYS A 105 47.43 8.70 -2.07
N GLN A 106 46.86 8.35 -3.21
CA GLN A 106 46.77 9.27 -4.35
C GLN A 106 45.37 9.90 -4.29
N GLU A 107 45.37 11.20 -4.00
CA GLU A 107 44.20 12.07 -4.06
C GLU A 107 43.76 12.18 -5.52
N ALA A 108 42.73 11.40 -5.88
CA ALA A 108 41.91 11.72 -7.03
C ALA A 108 41.07 12.94 -6.66
N VAL A 109 41.45 14.10 -7.21
CA VAL A 109 40.63 15.31 -7.23
C VAL A 109 39.30 14.94 -7.88
N ARG A 110 38.30 14.65 -7.05
CA ARG A 110 36.92 14.55 -7.48
C ARG A 110 36.49 15.97 -7.79
N ALA A 111 36.48 16.31 -9.08
CA ALA A 111 35.88 17.54 -9.57
C ALA A 111 34.45 17.61 -9.01
N GLU A 112 34.21 18.61 -8.15
CA GLU A 112 32.88 19.00 -7.72
C GLU A 112 32.15 19.59 -8.93
N GLY A 113 31.61 18.71 -9.77
CA GLY A 113 30.52 19.08 -10.66
C GLY A 113 29.30 19.35 -9.79
N LYS A 114 29.12 20.59 -9.33
CA LYS A 114 27.82 21.04 -8.85
C LYS A 114 26.84 20.87 -10.01
N SER A 115 26.01 19.83 -9.95
CA SER A 115 24.81 19.77 -10.77
C SER A 115 24.00 21.01 -10.41
N ALA A 116 23.96 22.00 -11.31
CA ALA A 116 23.27 23.27 -11.09
C ALA A 116 21.74 23.15 -11.26
N PHE A 117 21.22 21.92 -11.33
CA PHE A 117 19.80 21.62 -11.28
C PHE A 117 19.60 20.40 -10.37
N GLU A 118 19.30 20.67 -9.11
CA GLU A 118 18.53 19.74 -8.28
C GLU A 118 17.10 19.79 -8.80
N PHE A 119 16.60 18.66 -9.32
CA PHE A 119 15.15 18.47 -9.35
C PHE A 119 14.68 18.57 -7.90
N PRO A 120 13.70 19.44 -7.57
CA PRO A 120 13.08 19.37 -6.26
C PRO A 120 12.65 17.91 -6.08
N ALA A 121 13.20 17.25 -5.06
CA ALA A 121 12.71 15.93 -4.70
C ALA A 121 11.19 16.11 -4.52
N GLU A 122 10.40 15.42 -5.34
CA GLU A 122 8.95 15.45 -5.21
C GLU A 122 8.65 14.92 -3.80
N GLU A 123 8.36 15.84 -2.87
CA GLU A 123 8.22 15.48 -1.47
C GLU A 123 7.09 14.46 -1.37
N ALA A 124 7.39 13.28 -0.82
CA ALA A 124 6.39 12.25 -0.63
C ALA A 124 5.15 12.85 0.07
N PRO A 125 3.94 12.53 -0.39
CA PRO A 125 2.72 13.09 0.18
C PRO A 125 2.71 12.91 1.70
N LYS A 126 2.63 14.04 2.43
CA LYS A 126 2.53 14.03 3.89
C LYS A 126 1.07 13.82 4.27
N TYR A 127 0.81 12.84 5.12
CA TYR A 127 -0.52 12.51 5.61
C TYR A 127 -0.75 13.11 6.99
N ILE A 128 -2.00 13.49 7.27
CA ILE A 128 -2.40 14.01 8.60
C ILE A 128 -2.18 12.96 9.69
N VAL A 129 -2.40 11.69 9.35
CA VAL A 129 -2.32 10.56 10.27
C VAL A 129 -1.69 9.35 9.57
N SER A 130 -0.99 8.50 10.32
CA SER A 130 -0.43 7.26 9.77
C SER A 130 -1.52 6.34 9.22
N LYS A 131 -1.25 5.65 8.11
CA LYS A 131 -2.21 4.75 7.45
C LYS A 131 -2.73 3.66 8.40
N ASN A 132 -1.87 3.09 9.25
CA ASN A 132 -2.27 2.05 10.20
C ASN A 132 -3.22 2.61 11.26
N LEU A 133 -2.91 3.76 11.86
CA LEU A 133 -3.77 4.37 12.87
C LEU A 133 -5.11 4.82 12.26
N PHE A 134 -5.08 5.37 11.04
CA PHE A 134 -6.29 5.72 10.29
C PHE A 134 -7.21 4.52 10.08
N ILE A 135 -6.68 3.41 9.56
CA ILE A 135 -7.45 2.18 9.34
C ILE A 135 -7.98 1.62 10.66
N ALA A 136 -7.11 1.50 11.67
CA ALA A 136 -7.47 0.90 12.96
C ALA A 136 -8.57 1.69 13.69
N SER A 137 -8.55 3.02 13.56
CA SER A 137 -9.48 3.92 14.26
C SER A 137 -10.95 3.63 14.00
N GLY A 138 -11.28 3.22 12.77
CA GLY A 138 -12.63 2.88 12.40
C GLY A 138 -13.57 4.10 12.43
N TRP A 139 -14.86 3.86 12.70
CA TRP A 139 -15.90 4.87 12.62
C TRP A 139 -17.11 4.53 13.49
N ILE A 140 -17.96 5.52 13.73
CA ILE A 140 -19.29 5.31 14.34
C ILE A 140 -20.27 5.00 13.21
N SER A 141 -20.89 3.81 13.25
CA SER A 141 -21.88 3.37 12.28
C SER A 141 -23.28 3.34 12.89
N GLU A 142 -24.31 3.73 12.15
CA GLU A 142 -25.70 3.66 12.63
C GLU A 142 -26.14 2.21 12.91
N THR A 143 -25.63 1.27 12.10
CA THR A 143 -25.93 -0.17 12.18
C THR A 143 -24.66 -1.01 12.31
N SER A 144 -24.78 -2.31 12.57
CA SER A 144 -23.61 -3.22 12.56
C SER A 144 -23.34 -3.68 11.13
N PRO A 145 -22.25 -3.24 10.46
CA PRO A 145 -22.06 -3.42 9.03
C PRO A 145 -21.50 -4.80 8.64
N GLY A 146 -21.21 -5.67 9.61
CA GLY A 146 -20.56 -6.95 9.38
C GLY A 146 -21.40 -7.94 8.57
N ILE A 147 -20.82 -8.49 7.51
CA ILE A 147 -21.44 -9.45 6.58
C ILE A 147 -21.15 -10.93 6.92
N GLY A 148 -20.31 -11.15 7.92
CA GLY A 148 -19.85 -12.47 8.36
C GLY A 148 -18.96 -12.33 9.60
N GLU A 149 -18.32 -13.43 9.97
CA GLU A 149 -17.45 -13.50 11.15
C GLU A 149 -16.34 -14.54 10.97
N ILE A 150 -15.31 -14.43 11.80
CA ILE A 150 -14.31 -15.49 11.98
C ILE A 150 -14.95 -16.60 12.82
N SER A 151 -15.15 -17.77 12.22
CA SER A 151 -15.86 -18.88 12.86
C SER A 151 -14.96 -19.83 13.66
N ALA A 152 -13.73 -20.05 13.21
CA ALA A 152 -12.80 -20.98 13.85
C ALA A 152 -11.36 -20.77 13.39
N THR A 153 -10.42 -21.35 14.13
CA THR A 153 -9.00 -21.49 13.75
C THR A 153 -8.68 -22.98 13.57
N PRO A 154 -7.84 -23.39 12.60
CA PRO A 154 -7.39 -24.78 12.49
C PRO A 154 -6.67 -25.28 13.74
N SER A 155 -5.97 -24.38 14.43
CA SER A 155 -5.18 -24.68 15.63
C SER A 155 -5.99 -24.67 16.94
N GLY A 156 -7.26 -24.25 16.92
CA GLY A 156 -8.10 -24.09 18.12
C GLY A 156 -7.68 -22.96 19.06
N ARG A 157 -6.73 -22.09 18.66
CA ARG A 157 -6.30 -20.93 19.45
C ARG A 157 -7.38 -19.84 19.45
N LYS A 158 -7.49 -19.13 20.58
CA LYS A 158 -8.48 -18.05 20.79
C LYS A 158 -8.02 -16.67 20.32
N ILE A 159 -6.71 -16.42 20.34
CA ILE A 159 -6.08 -15.20 19.83
C ILE A 159 -5.42 -15.55 18.50
N ILE A 160 -5.63 -14.72 17.50
CA ILE A 160 -5.23 -14.94 16.11
C ILE A 160 -4.18 -13.90 15.76
N ALA A 161 -3.03 -14.37 15.26
CA ALA A 161 -1.91 -13.51 14.88
C ALA A 161 -1.80 -13.34 13.35
N VAL A 162 -0.92 -12.44 12.93
CA VAL A 162 -0.54 -12.32 11.52
C VAL A 162 0.03 -13.65 11.03
N ASN A 163 -0.33 -14.03 9.81
CA ASN A 163 -0.04 -15.31 9.17
C ASN A 163 -0.84 -16.52 9.67
N ASP A 164 -1.65 -16.40 10.73
CA ASP A 164 -2.55 -17.47 11.11
C ASP A 164 -3.67 -17.65 10.07
N GLU A 165 -4.17 -18.87 10.01
CA GLU A 165 -5.29 -19.24 9.16
C GLU A 165 -6.57 -19.34 9.96
N VAL A 166 -7.67 -18.98 9.29
CA VAL A 166 -8.99 -18.89 9.91
C VAL A 166 -10.04 -19.42 8.95
N TYR A 167 -11.13 -19.93 9.52
CA TYR A 167 -12.34 -20.27 8.78
C TYR A 167 -13.37 -19.16 8.94
N LEU A 168 -13.96 -18.76 7.83
CA LEU A 168 -14.95 -17.69 7.77
C LEU A 168 -16.35 -18.25 7.68
N SER A 169 -17.29 -17.59 8.35
CA SER A 169 -18.73 -17.81 8.20
C SER A 169 -19.37 -16.54 7.65
N PHE A 170 -20.21 -16.69 6.63
CA PHE A 170 -20.87 -15.58 5.97
C PHE A 170 -22.37 -15.66 6.15
N SER A 171 -23.00 -14.53 6.49
CA SER A 171 -24.46 -14.45 6.55
C SER A 171 -25.01 -14.04 5.19
N THR A 172 -25.68 -14.97 4.50
CA THR A 172 -26.23 -14.72 3.16
C THR A 172 -27.19 -13.53 3.15
N GLU A 173 -28.05 -13.40 4.16
CA GLU A 173 -28.98 -12.26 4.30
C GLU A 173 -28.24 -10.92 4.40
N LYS A 174 -27.20 -10.86 5.24
CA LYS A 174 -26.42 -9.63 5.42
C LYS A 174 -25.63 -9.27 4.17
N ILE A 175 -25.04 -10.25 3.47
CA ILE A 175 -24.33 -9.98 2.22
C ILE A 175 -25.28 -9.43 1.14
N LEU A 176 -26.45 -10.05 0.96
CA LEU A 176 -27.44 -9.59 -0.02
C LEU A 176 -27.90 -8.16 0.29
N SER A 177 -28.15 -7.85 1.57
CA SER A 177 -28.52 -6.50 2.00
C SER A 177 -27.41 -5.47 1.75
N HIS A 178 -26.14 -5.83 1.95
CA HIS A 178 -25.01 -4.92 1.81
C HIS A 178 -24.58 -4.71 0.35
N LEU A 179 -24.67 -5.75 -0.49
CA LEU A 179 -24.30 -5.68 -1.91
C LEU A 179 -25.46 -5.26 -2.83
N GLY A 180 -26.69 -5.15 -2.30
CA GLY A 180 -27.88 -4.86 -3.12
C GLY A 180 -28.19 -5.95 -4.16
N LEU A 181 -27.66 -7.16 -3.98
CA LEU A 181 -27.81 -8.28 -4.90
C LEU A 181 -29.05 -9.09 -4.49
N LYS A 182 -29.89 -9.48 -5.46
CA LYS A 182 -31.06 -10.34 -5.24
C LYS A 182 -30.73 -11.84 -5.33
N ASP A 183 -29.60 -12.18 -5.93
CA ASP A 183 -29.14 -13.56 -6.13
C ASP A 183 -27.93 -13.89 -5.27
N LYS A 184 -27.86 -15.16 -4.82
CA LYS A 184 -26.83 -15.68 -3.90
C LYS A 184 -25.43 -15.23 -4.35
N PRO A 185 -24.67 -14.51 -3.51
CA PRO A 185 -23.36 -14.01 -3.89
C PRO A 185 -22.39 -15.19 -3.89
N SER A 186 -22.03 -15.69 -5.07
CA SER A 186 -20.76 -16.37 -5.25
C SER A 186 -19.69 -15.40 -4.75
N LEU A 187 -19.03 -15.76 -3.65
CA LEU A 187 -18.04 -15.00 -2.88
C LEU A 187 -16.87 -14.48 -3.72
N MET A 188 -17.10 -13.52 -4.63
CA MET A 188 -16.08 -12.80 -5.40
C MET A 188 -16.67 -11.50 -5.98
N VAL A 189 -17.08 -10.55 -5.13
CA VAL A 189 -17.35 -9.18 -5.61
C VAL A 189 -16.29 -8.26 -5.03
N ALA A 190 -15.13 -8.26 -5.68
CA ALA A 190 -14.21 -7.14 -5.58
C ALA A 190 -14.36 -6.30 -6.84
N GLN A 191 -14.52 -5.00 -6.64
CA GLN A 191 -14.59 -4.05 -7.74
C GLN A 191 -13.25 -3.91 -8.47
N ASN A 192 -12.12 -4.33 -7.85
CA ASN A 192 -10.75 -4.26 -8.39
C ASN A 192 -9.89 -5.50 -8.02
N GLU A 193 -8.88 -5.85 -8.83
CA GLU A 193 -7.98 -7.01 -8.60
C GLU A 193 -7.25 -6.98 -7.25
N LYS A 194 -6.88 -5.79 -6.73
CA LYS A 194 -6.20 -5.61 -5.44
C LYS A 194 -7.07 -5.90 -4.22
N SER A 195 -8.38 -5.70 -4.35
CA SER A 195 -9.37 -5.96 -3.29
C SER A 195 -9.99 -7.35 -3.41
N LYS A 196 -9.64 -8.08 -4.48
CA LYS A 196 -10.12 -9.44 -4.76
C LYS A 196 -9.74 -10.33 -3.59
N ASN A 197 -10.75 -10.93 -2.97
CA ASN A 197 -10.64 -11.91 -1.90
C ASN A 197 -10.12 -11.36 -0.55
N ARG A 198 -10.11 -10.05 -0.32
CA ARG A 198 -9.73 -9.46 0.99
C ARG A 198 -10.95 -8.98 1.76
N PHE A 199 -10.85 -9.09 3.08
CA PHE A 199 -11.85 -8.57 4.01
C PHE A 199 -11.16 -7.86 5.17
N PHE A 200 -11.78 -6.79 5.66
CA PHE A 200 -11.47 -6.24 6.97
C PHE A 200 -12.05 -7.13 8.05
N VAL A 201 -11.27 -7.34 9.10
CA VAL A 201 -11.75 -7.87 10.37
C VAL A 201 -12.18 -6.68 11.20
N ILE A 202 -13.46 -6.63 11.58
CA ILE A 202 -14.07 -5.52 12.29
C ILE A 202 -14.53 -5.94 13.69
N LYS A 203 -14.44 -5.00 14.63
CA LYS A 203 -14.94 -5.15 16.00
C LYS A 203 -16.07 -4.19 16.26
N ASP A 204 -17.16 -4.73 16.79
CA ASP A 204 -18.28 -3.94 17.30
C ASP A 204 -18.06 -3.67 18.79
N VAL A 205 -17.47 -2.50 19.11
CA VAL A 205 -16.89 -2.23 20.42
C VAL A 205 -17.97 -1.86 21.44
N LYS A 206 -18.75 -0.82 21.14
CA LYS A 206 -19.79 -0.30 22.03
C LYS A 206 -20.77 0.60 21.29
N THR A 207 -21.92 0.82 21.92
CA THR A 207 -22.86 1.86 21.47
C THR A 207 -22.39 3.22 21.97
N VAL A 208 -22.26 4.18 21.06
CA VAL A 208 -21.91 5.57 21.36
C VAL A 208 -23.18 6.39 21.53
N LYS A 209 -23.23 7.17 22.60
CA LYS A 209 -24.31 8.10 22.90
C LYS A 209 -23.73 9.50 23.01
N HIS A 210 -24.52 10.48 22.61
CA HIS A 210 -24.16 11.88 22.78
C HIS A 210 -24.06 12.20 24.28
N PRO A 211 -22.97 12.85 24.75
CA PRO A 211 -22.73 13.10 26.17
C PRO A 211 -23.79 14.03 26.80
N GLU A 212 -24.18 15.12 26.12
CA GLU A 212 -25.20 16.04 26.63
C GLU A 212 -26.65 15.53 26.46
N THR A 213 -27.02 15.11 25.24
CA THR A 213 -28.43 14.80 24.93
C THR A 213 -28.83 13.35 25.24
N GLY A 214 -27.86 12.45 25.48
CA GLY A 214 -28.10 11.03 25.64
C GLY A 214 -28.56 10.29 24.37
N LYS A 215 -28.74 11.00 23.24
CA LYS A 215 -29.18 10.43 21.96
C LYS A 215 -28.16 9.38 21.49
N ARG A 216 -28.64 8.23 21.01
CA ARG A 216 -27.79 7.22 20.39
C ARG A 216 -27.27 7.75 19.05
N LEU A 217 -25.94 7.75 18.88
CA LEU A 217 -25.26 8.18 17.65
C LEU A 217 -24.91 6.99 16.76
N GLY A 218 -24.64 5.81 17.34
CA GLY A 218 -24.34 4.61 16.57
C GLY A 218 -23.58 3.57 17.40
N ARG A 219 -22.92 2.65 16.71
CA ARG A 219 -21.98 1.66 17.26
C ARG A 219 -20.58 1.99 16.76
N LEU A 220 -19.60 2.00 17.67
CA LEU A 220 -18.20 2.19 17.32
C LEU A 220 -17.66 0.89 16.69
N ILE A 221 -17.35 0.96 15.40
CA ILE A 221 -16.75 -0.12 14.63
C ILE A 221 -15.26 0.18 14.47
N ARG A 222 -14.39 -0.74 14.91
CA ARG A 222 -12.92 -0.65 14.73
C ARG A 222 -12.45 -1.72 13.76
N ILE A 223 -11.33 -1.47 13.08
CA ILE A 223 -10.72 -2.47 12.20
C ILE A 223 -9.57 -3.13 12.96
N ALA A 224 -9.75 -4.41 13.31
CA ALA A 224 -8.72 -5.19 14.00
C ALA A 224 -7.65 -5.72 13.05
N GLY A 225 -7.97 -5.93 11.77
CA GLY A 225 -7.01 -6.46 10.82
C GLY A 225 -7.54 -6.61 9.40
N ILE A 226 -6.72 -7.25 8.57
CA ILE A 226 -7.05 -7.56 7.18
C ILE A 226 -6.74 -9.04 6.96
N LEU A 227 -7.66 -9.72 6.30
CA LEU A 227 -7.49 -11.11 5.88
C LEU A 227 -7.64 -11.27 4.38
N GLN A 228 -7.09 -12.36 3.86
CA GLN A 228 -7.17 -12.75 2.46
C GLN A 228 -7.66 -14.19 2.36
N VAL A 229 -8.73 -14.43 1.61
CA VAL A 229 -9.24 -15.77 1.31
C VAL A 229 -8.23 -16.51 0.44
N ILE A 230 -7.85 -17.70 0.89
CA ILE A 230 -6.87 -18.57 0.23
C ILE A 230 -7.51 -19.81 -0.40
N GLY A 231 -8.73 -20.18 0.01
CA GLY A 231 -9.43 -21.32 -0.56
C GLY A 231 -10.68 -21.71 0.22
N MET A 232 -11.13 -22.94 0.04
CA MET A 232 -12.23 -23.56 0.78
C MET A 232 -11.83 -24.99 1.17
N ASP A 233 -12.15 -25.37 2.40
CA ASP A 233 -12.03 -26.75 2.91
C ASP A 233 -13.41 -27.18 3.41
N ASP A 234 -13.92 -28.35 3.00
CA ASP A 234 -15.20 -28.90 3.48
C ASP A 234 -16.36 -27.89 3.49
N SER A 235 -16.50 -27.11 2.42
CA SER A 235 -17.52 -26.05 2.28
C SER A 235 -17.38 -24.86 3.24
N LYS A 236 -16.26 -24.75 3.98
CA LYS A 236 -15.90 -23.58 4.78
C LYS A 236 -14.86 -22.74 4.05
N THR A 237 -15.04 -21.42 4.04
CA THR A 237 -14.06 -20.51 3.45
C THR A 237 -12.84 -20.40 4.35
N ARG A 238 -11.65 -20.66 3.81
CA ARG A 238 -10.37 -20.54 4.52
C ARG A 238 -9.65 -19.26 4.09
N ALA A 239 -9.16 -18.53 5.07
CA ALA A 239 -8.44 -17.29 4.88
C ALA A 239 -7.20 -17.20 5.75
N LYS A 240 -6.26 -16.33 5.37
CA LYS A 240 -5.04 -16.02 6.10
C LYS A 240 -5.06 -14.58 6.56
N ILE A 241 -4.67 -14.33 7.81
CA ILE A 241 -4.50 -12.98 8.33
C ILE A 241 -3.24 -12.37 7.70
N ILE A 242 -3.39 -11.24 7.01
CA ILE A 242 -2.28 -10.54 6.35
C ILE A 242 -1.83 -9.31 7.13
N SER A 243 -2.69 -8.75 7.99
CA SER A 243 -2.36 -7.60 8.85
C SER A 243 -3.19 -7.64 10.12
N SER A 244 -2.59 -7.23 11.24
CA SER A 244 -3.23 -7.10 12.56
C SER A 244 -2.91 -5.71 13.08
N PHE A 245 -3.93 -4.91 13.35
CA PHE A 245 -3.82 -3.61 14.00
C PHE A 245 -4.25 -3.67 15.47
N GLU A 246 -5.11 -4.64 15.80
CA GLU A 246 -5.51 -5.00 17.15
C GLU A 246 -5.52 -6.52 17.30
N ASP A 247 -5.80 -7.01 18.52
CA ASP A 247 -5.97 -8.44 18.79
C ASP A 247 -7.17 -8.99 18.04
N ILE A 248 -6.98 -10.03 17.23
CA ILE A 248 -8.06 -10.66 16.44
C ILE A 248 -8.56 -11.91 17.17
N HIS A 249 -9.88 -12.08 17.22
CA HIS A 249 -10.56 -13.17 17.92
C HIS A 249 -11.56 -13.90 17.03
N ILE A 250 -11.89 -15.13 17.43
CA ILE A 250 -13.04 -15.85 16.90
C ILE A 250 -14.31 -15.06 17.27
N GLY A 251 -15.22 -14.90 16.31
CA GLY A 251 -16.43 -14.09 16.40
C GLY A 251 -16.26 -12.65 15.93
N ASP A 252 -15.03 -12.19 15.65
CA ASP A 252 -14.82 -10.86 15.06
C ASP A 252 -15.47 -10.79 13.67
N GLY A 253 -16.10 -9.66 13.37
CA GLY A 253 -16.92 -9.48 12.19
C GLY A 253 -16.08 -9.30 10.92
N LEU A 254 -16.71 -9.49 9.76
CA LEU A 254 -16.10 -9.32 8.45
C LEU A 254 -16.78 -8.21 7.68
N LEU A 255 -15.98 -7.39 7.00
CA LEU A 255 -16.44 -6.37 6.07
C LEU A 255 -15.66 -6.49 4.75
N PRO A 256 -16.29 -6.28 3.57
CA PRO A 256 -15.55 -6.24 2.31
C PRO A 256 -14.40 -5.24 2.37
N TYR A 257 -13.22 -5.66 1.91
CA TYR A 257 -12.06 -4.77 1.89
C TYR A 257 -12.25 -3.66 0.85
N GLN A 258 -11.99 -2.43 1.28
CA GLN A 258 -11.89 -1.25 0.44
C GLN A 258 -10.54 -0.59 0.71
N GLU A 259 -9.86 -0.16 -0.34
CA GLU A 259 -8.59 0.55 -0.15
C GLU A 259 -8.88 1.91 0.50
N MET A 260 -8.25 2.16 1.64
CA MET A 260 -8.41 3.39 2.40
C MET A 260 -7.06 4.11 2.47
N GLU A 261 -7.07 5.39 2.15
CA GLU A 261 -5.92 6.27 2.26
C GLU A 261 -6.23 7.38 3.26
N PRO A 262 -5.31 7.67 4.19
CA PRO A 262 -5.49 8.81 5.09
C PRO A 262 -5.48 10.13 4.28
N PRO A 263 -6.14 11.18 4.78
CA PRO A 263 -6.10 12.47 4.13
C PRO A 263 -4.69 13.06 4.13
N LEU A 264 -4.37 13.75 3.04
CA LEU A 264 -3.15 14.55 2.91
C LEU A 264 -3.23 15.76 3.83
N ILE A 265 -2.08 16.23 4.29
CA ILE A 265 -1.98 17.52 4.97
C ILE A 265 -2.40 18.59 3.96
N PRO A 266 -3.46 19.37 4.24
CA PRO A 266 -3.94 20.36 3.29
C PRO A 266 -2.96 21.53 3.21
N THR A 267 -2.83 22.12 2.03
CA THR A 267 -2.05 23.36 1.83
C THR A 267 -2.69 24.53 2.57
N PHE A 268 -4.02 24.53 2.69
CA PHE A 268 -4.80 25.54 3.39
C PHE A 268 -5.73 24.86 4.39
N VAL A 269 -5.65 25.29 5.64
CA VAL A 269 -6.52 24.80 6.71
C VAL A 269 -7.82 25.59 6.71
N ARG A 270 -8.94 24.87 6.84
CA ARG A 270 -10.29 25.40 6.99
C ARG A 270 -10.75 25.27 8.44
N THR A 271 -11.56 26.23 8.87
CA THR A 271 -12.20 26.30 10.19
C THR A 271 -13.63 26.78 9.98
N PRO A 272 -14.56 25.92 9.50
CA PRO A 272 -15.95 26.33 9.31
C PRO A 272 -16.62 26.66 10.65
N GLU A 273 -17.67 27.48 10.62
CA GLU A 273 -18.42 27.89 11.81
C GLU A 273 -19.35 26.76 12.29
N VAL A 274 -18.75 25.71 12.84
CA VAL A 274 -19.43 24.52 13.37
C VAL A 274 -18.93 24.28 14.80
N GLU A 275 -19.85 24.02 15.71
CA GLU A 275 -19.57 23.62 17.08
C GLU A 275 -20.20 22.27 17.41
N GLY A 276 -19.59 21.53 18.33
CA GLY A 276 -20.08 20.23 18.77
C GLY A 276 -19.42 19.73 20.05
N TYR A 277 -19.55 18.43 20.29
CA TYR A 277 -19.01 17.72 21.43
C TYR A 277 -18.14 16.53 21.01
N VAL A 278 -17.11 16.26 21.81
CA VAL A 278 -16.35 15.00 21.73
C VAL A 278 -17.22 13.89 22.29
N VAL A 279 -17.54 12.88 21.48
CA VAL A 279 -18.48 11.81 21.86
C VAL A 279 -17.78 10.53 22.29
N GLU A 280 -16.55 10.31 21.85
CA GLU A 280 -15.80 9.09 22.14
C GLU A 280 -14.30 9.29 21.89
N SER A 281 -13.46 8.44 22.49
CA SER A 281 -12.03 8.36 22.21
C SER A 281 -11.64 7.02 21.60
N PHE A 282 -10.62 7.02 20.75
CA PHE A 282 -9.96 5.80 20.28
C PHE A 282 -9.13 5.14 21.40
N SER A 283 -8.57 5.92 22.31
CA SER A 283 -7.88 5.38 23.48
C SER A 283 -8.88 4.68 24.41
N SER A 284 -8.46 3.57 25.03
CA SER A 284 -9.26 2.89 26.05
C SER A 284 -9.35 3.68 27.36
N SER A 285 -8.47 4.68 27.55
CA SER A 285 -8.59 5.68 28.61
C SER A 285 -9.69 6.69 28.28
N GLN A 286 -10.46 7.14 29.28
CA GLN A 286 -11.40 8.26 29.13
C GLN A 286 -10.71 9.61 28.80
N MET A 287 -9.38 9.62 28.82
CA MET A 287 -8.50 10.77 28.56
C MET A 287 -7.80 10.57 27.22
N SER A 288 -7.74 11.63 26.41
CA SER A 288 -7.02 11.66 25.14
C SER A 288 -5.93 12.73 25.15
N VAL A 289 -4.77 12.39 24.59
CA VAL A 289 -3.60 13.27 24.48
C VAL A 289 -3.24 13.48 23.01
N GLU A 290 -2.28 14.37 22.74
CA GLU A 290 -1.74 14.64 21.40
C GLU A 290 -1.41 13.33 20.63
N GLY A 291 -1.77 13.29 19.34
CA GLY A 291 -1.64 12.12 18.47
C GLY A 291 -2.76 11.08 18.62
N SER A 292 -3.66 11.22 19.60
CA SER A 292 -4.81 10.32 19.77
C SER A 292 -5.96 10.70 18.83
N ILE A 293 -6.78 9.70 18.49
CA ILE A 293 -8.00 9.91 17.71
C ILE A 293 -9.20 10.06 18.64
N ILE A 294 -10.06 11.02 18.34
CA ILE A 294 -11.35 11.24 19.00
C ILE A 294 -12.47 11.23 17.96
N PHE A 295 -13.70 11.00 18.42
CA PHE A 295 -14.89 11.04 17.59
C PHE A 295 -15.78 12.21 18.00
N LEU A 296 -16.41 12.85 17.02
CA LEU A 296 -17.24 14.04 17.18
C LEU A 296 -18.69 13.77 16.75
N ASP A 297 -19.63 14.52 17.33
CA ASP A 297 -21.07 14.45 17.07
C ASP A 297 -21.53 15.13 15.75
N LYS A 298 -20.58 15.60 14.95
CA LYS A 298 -20.82 16.28 13.67
C LYS A 298 -20.08 15.58 12.54
N GLY A 299 -20.69 15.57 11.36
CA GLY A 299 -20.18 14.88 10.19
C GLY A 299 -20.36 15.66 8.90
N ARG A 300 -20.39 14.93 7.77
CA ARG A 300 -20.51 15.51 6.42
C ARG A 300 -21.79 16.33 6.24
N ASN A 301 -22.88 15.93 6.89
CA ASN A 301 -24.16 16.65 6.79
C ASN A 301 -24.11 18.03 7.48
N ASP A 302 -23.14 18.26 8.35
CA ASP A 302 -22.90 19.54 9.03
C ASP A 302 -21.90 20.43 8.26
N GLY A 303 -21.45 20.02 7.06
CA GLY A 303 -20.53 20.80 6.21
C GLY A 303 -19.05 20.57 6.49
N LEU A 304 -18.71 19.57 7.31
CA LEU A 304 -17.32 19.23 7.61
C LEU A 304 -16.62 18.51 6.45
N GLU A 305 -15.33 18.81 6.28
CA GLU A 305 -14.43 18.18 5.31
C GLU A 305 -13.17 17.63 5.99
N ALA A 306 -12.53 16.64 5.35
CA ALA A 306 -11.30 16.07 5.85
C ALA A 306 -10.18 17.13 5.75
N GLY A 307 -9.44 17.32 6.85
CA GLY A 307 -8.43 18.37 6.98
C GLY A 307 -8.91 19.64 7.67
N ASP A 308 -10.22 19.83 7.90
CA ASP A 308 -10.75 20.92 8.72
C ASP A 308 -10.14 20.84 10.13
N VAL A 309 -9.83 21.99 10.73
CA VAL A 309 -9.23 22.11 12.06
C VAL A 309 -10.18 22.83 13.00
N PHE A 310 -10.16 22.48 14.28
CA PHE A 310 -10.96 23.11 15.32
C PHE A 310 -10.20 23.22 16.63
N SER A 311 -10.68 24.11 17.50
CA SER A 311 -10.23 24.22 18.88
C SER A 311 -11.14 23.42 19.80
N VAL A 312 -10.55 22.81 20.82
CA VAL A 312 -11.26 22.11 21.90
C VAL A 312 -11.19 22.99 23.15
N PHE A 313 -12.32 23.14 23.83
CA PHE A 313 -12.47 24.04 24.97
C PHE A 313 -12.64 23.28 26.27
N SER A 314 -11.98 23.73 27.33
CA SER A 314 -12.31 23.30 28.69
C SER A 314 -13.57 24.04 29.14
N MET A 315 -14.58 23.27 29.54
CA MET A 315 -15.69 23.76 30.32
C MET A 315 -15.64 23.11 31.69
N THR A 316 -15.00 23.78 32.64
CA THR A 316 -15.09 23.39 34.04
C THR A 316 -16.28 24.13 34.66
N ALA A 317 -17.08 23.46 35.49
CA ALA A 317 -18.21 24.09 36.20
C ALA A 317 -17.78 25.32 37.04
N GLU A 318 -16.48 25.42 37.35
CA GLU A 318 -15.87 26.43 38.21
C GLU A 318 -15.40 27.70 37.46
N SER A 319 -15.33 27.70 36.13
CA SER A 319 -14.93 28.88 35.36
C SER A 319 -15.74 29.03 34.06
N PRO A 320 -16.47 30.15 33.87
CA PRO A 320 -17.23 30.42 32.64
C PRO A 320 -16.35 30.82 31.46
N VAL A 321 -15.03 30.96 31.64
CA VAL A 321 -14.12 31.39 30.59
C VAL A 321 -13.81 30.21 29.67
N LYS A 322 -14.26 30.28 28.40
CA LYS A 322 -13.84 29.34 27.35
C LYS A 322 -12.31 29.43 27.21
N ARG A 323 -11.61 28.37 27.60
CA ARG A 323 -10.15 28.25 27.39
C ARG A 323 -9.88 27.15 26.38
N VAL A 324 -9.12 27.47 25.34
CA VAL A 324 -8.62 26.48 24.39
C VAL A 324 -7.66 25.54 25.13
N ILE A 325 -7.96 24.25 25.10
CA ILE A 325 -7.15 23.20 25.72
C ILE A 325 -6.48 22.29 24.70
N GLY A 326 -6.89 22.32 23.43
CA GLY A 326 -6.23 21.61 22.36
C GLY A 326 -6.75 21.99 20.98
N LYS A 327 -6.09 21.48 19.95
CA LYS A 327 -6.51 21.56 18.55
C LYS A 327 -6.72 20.17 17.98
N ILE A 328 -7.70 20.06 17.11
CA ILE A 328 -8.08 18.80 16.46
C ILE A 328 -8.18 19.00 14.96
N GLN A 329 -7.87 17.96 14.20
CA GLN A 329 -7.98 17.97 12.74
C GLN A 329 -8.79 16.78 12.25
N ILE A 330 -9.81 17.03 11.42
CA ILE A 330 -10.71 15.99 10.89
C ILE A 330 -9.92 15.06 9.96
N ILE A 331 -9.99 13.76 10.23
CA ILE A 331 -9.33 12.72 9.43
C ILE A 331 -10.32 11.87 8.63
N SER A 332 -11.53 11.64 9.15
CA SER A 332 -12.56 10.85 8.46
C SER A 332 -13.96 11.32 8.80
N LEU A 333 -14.91 11.07 7.88
CA LEU A 333 -16.26 11.62 7.93
C LEU A 333 -17.31 10.55 7.64
N GLN A 334 -18.29 10.46 8.52
CA GLN A 334 -19.58 9.82 8.30
C GLN A 334 -20.65 10.91 8.08
N PRO A 335 -21.89 10.56 7.68
CA PRO A 335 -22.95 11.56 7.50
C PRO A 335 -23.19 12.40 8.77
N ALA A 336 -23.24 11.77 9.95
CA ALA A 336 -23.61 12.42 11.21
C ALA A 336 -22.50 12.49 12.26
N THR A 337 -21.33 11.91 12.01
CA THR A 337 -20.20 11.90 12.95
C THR A 337 -18.88 12.01 12.19
N SER A 338 -17.80 12.35 12.88
CA SER A 338 -16.46 12.41 12.29
C SER A 338 -15.43 11.85 13.26
N ALA A 339 -14.26 11.49 12.74
CA ALA A 339 -13.07 11.23 13.53
C ALA A 339 -12.05 12.33 13.29
N ALA A 340 -11.38 12.73 14.37
CA ALA A 340 -10.36 13.77 14.36
C ALA A 340 -9.12 13.29 15.12
N ILE A 341 -7.94 13.72 14.68
CA ILE A 341 -6.70 13.55 15.43
C ILE A 341 -6.47 14.79 16.29
N ILE A 342 -6.01 14.60 17.53
CA ILE A 342 -5.57 15.70 18.39
C ILE A 342 -4.17 16.12 17.92
N THR A 343 -4.04 17.33 17.40
CA THR A 343 -2.76 17.88 16.90
C THR A 343 -2.01 18.66 17.96
N GLU A 344 -2.71 19.26 18.91
CA GLU A 344 -2.12 19.99 20.04
C GLU A 344 -2.99 19.73 21.28
N SER A 345 -2.37 19.54 22.45
CA SER A 345 -3.09 19.41 23.72
C SER A 345 -2.28 20.01 24.87
N SER A 346 -2.88 20.95 25.59
CA SER A 346 -2.31 21.53 26.82
C SER A 346 -2.85 20.88 28.10
N GLN A 347 -4.00 20.20 27.98
CA GLN A 347 -4.65 19.41 29.02
C GLN A 347 -5.24 18.14 28.38
N GLU A 348 -5.70 17.21 29.20
CA GLU A 348 -6.39 16.02 28.71
C GLU A 348 -7.76 16.39 28.12
N ILE A 349 -8.07 15.84 26.94
CA ILE A 349 -9.37 16.02 26.30
C ILE A 349 -10.28 14.86 26.71
N LEU A 350 -11.38 15.20 27.40
CA LEU A 350 -12.37 14.26 27.90
C LEU A 350 -13.57 14.13 26.97
N ILE A 351 -14.26 12.99 27.06
CA ILE A 351 -15.57 12.80 26.44
C ILE A 351 -16.54 13.85 27.04
N GLY A 352 -17.28 14.55 26.18
CA GLY A 352 -18.14 15.68 26.56
C GLY A 352 -17.48 17.04 26.41
N ALA A 353 -16.19 17.13 26.10
CA ALA A 353 -15.56 18.41 25.79
C ALA A 353 -16.20 19.08 24.56
N LYS A 354 -16.38 20.40 24.61
CA LYS A 354 -16.85 21.18 23.45
C LYS A 354 -15.71 21.44 22.49
N TRP A 355 -16.05 21.46 21.21
CA TRP A 355 -15.12 21.86 20.15
C TRP A 355 -15.83 22.80 19.18
N GLY A 356 -15.05 23.60 18.46
CA GLY A 356 -15.54 24.53 17.47
C GLY A 356 -14.49 25.54 17.02
N GLN A 357 -14.95 26.61 16.38
CA GLN A 357 -14.10 27.74 16.01
C GLN A 357 -13.69 28.53 17.27
N GLU A 358 -12.43 29.00 17.30
CA GLU A 358 -11.89 29.86 18.38
C GLU A 358 -12.53 31.25 18.42
#